data_AF-A0A4R2RN75-F1
#
_entry.id   AF-A0A4R2RN75-F1
#
_cell.length_a   1.000
_cell.length_b   1.000
_cell.length_c   1.000
_cell.angle_alpha   90.00
_cell.angle_beta   90.00
_cell.angle_gamma   90.00
#
_symmetry.space_group_name_H-M   'P 1'
#
loop_
_entity.id
_entity.type
_entity.pdbx_description
1 polymer ?
#
loop_
_entity_poly.entity_id
_entity_poly.type
_entity_poly.pdbx_seq_one_letter_code
_entity_poly.pdbx_strand_id
1 'polypeptide(L)'
;MSQANIPNITPAITISREDVITLLLSSIALEELGLSHILNAEGEKLQYVLGTLEGVTTPFTATLDELLAINNSVRQTISTLKKKEWILQEKLENVLRMI
;
A
#
# COMPACT_ATOMS: atom_id res chain seq x y z
N MET A 1 2.07 -13.29 -50.56
CA MET A 1 1.57 -13.04 -49.19
C MET A 1 1.70 -11.54 -48.92
N SER A 2 0.59 -10.80 -48.78
CA SER A 2 0.66 -9.39 -48.33
C SER A 2 0.70 -9.38 -46.81
N GLN A 3 1.73 -8.78 -46.21
CA GLN A 3 1.69 -8.50 -44.77
C GLN A 3 0.58 -7.48 -44.46
N ALA A 4 0.01 -7.57 -43.27
CA ALA A 4 -0.93 -6.56 -42.78
C ALA A 4 -0.21 -5.22 -42.59
N ASN A 5 -0.79 -4.15 -43.13
CA ASN A 5 -0.29 -2.79 -42.95
C ASN A 5 -0.81 -2.28 -41.61
N ILE A 6 0.05 -2.20 -40.58
CA ILE A 6 -0.33 -1.59 -39.30
C ILE A 6 -0.29 -0.07 -39.51
N PRO A 7 -1.40 0.67 -39.26
CA PRO A 7 -1.41 2.11 -39.39
C PRO A 7 -0.46 2.75 -38.39
N ASN A 8 0.22 3.81 -38.83
CA ASN A 8 1.10 4.59 -37.97
C ASN A 8 0.25 5.33 -36.92
N ILE A 9 0.60 5.20 -35.64
CA ILE A 9 -0.07 5.90 -34.54
C ILE A 9 0.91 6.93 -33.98
N THR A 10 0.56 8.21 -34.08
CA THR A 10 1.31 9.31 -33.45
C THR A 10 0.53 9.78 -32.21
N PRO A 11 0.87 9.33 -30.99
CA PRO A 11 0.19 9.77 -29.80
C PRO A 11 0.41 11.26 -29.55
N ALA A 12 -0.67 12.01 -29.32
CA ALA A 12 -0.59 13.39 -28.83
C ALA A 12 -0.33 13.37 -27.32
N ILE A 13 0.94 13.49 -26.92
CA ILE A 13 1.33 13.56 -25.51
C ILE A 13 1.31 15.03 -25.09
N THR A 14 0.39 15.38 -24.18
CA THR A 14 0.24 16.75 -23.65
C THR A 14 0.89 16.96 -22.28
N ILE A 15 1.44 15.90 -21.67
CA ILE A 15 2.10 15.95 -20.37
C ILE A 15 3.59 16.19 -20.53
N SER A 16 4.15 17.09 -19.73
CA SER A 16 5.59 17.30 -19.67
C SER A 16 6.27 16.23 -18.80
N ARG A 17 7.60 16.16 -18.90
CA ARG A 17 8.41 15.31 -18.01
C ARG A 17 8.22 15.69 -16.54
N GLU A 18 8.11 16.99 -16.26
CA GLU A 18 7.90 17.51 -14.90
C GLU A 18 6.52 17.10 -14.34
N ASP A 19 5.49 17.11 -15.19
CA ASP A 19 4.16 16.61 -14.82
C ASP A 19 4.20 15.12 -14.49
N VAL A 20 4.91 14.31 -15.29
CA VAL A 20 5.07 12.88 -15.06
C VAL A 20 5.76 12.60 -13.73
N ILE A 21 6.85 13.32 -13.41
CA ILE A 21 7.57 13.16 -12.14
C ILE A 21 6.64 13.49 -10.97
N THR A 22 5.89 14.59 -11.07
CA THR A 22 4.92 15.00 -10.04
C THR A 22 3.85 13.93 -9.83
N LEU A 23 3.25 13.42 -10.91
CA LEU A 23 2.25 12.37 -10.85
C LEU A 23 2.80 11.06 -10.25
N LEU A 24 4.03 10.69 -10.58
CA LEU A 24 4.68 9.51 -10.01
C LEU A 24 4.93 9.67 -8.51
N LEU A 25 5.43 10.83 -8.06
CA LEU A 25 5.59 11.14 -6.63
C LEU A 25 4.25 11.15 -5.90
N SER A 26 3.22 11.76 -6.47
CA SER A 26 1.86 11.71 -5.92
C SER A 26 1.33 10.28 -5.81
N SER A 27 1.62 9.42 -6.79
CA SER A 27 1.20 8.01 -6.73
C SER A 27 1.86 7.26 -5.58
N ILE A 28 3.15 7.52 -5.30
CA ILE A 28 3.85 6.93 -4.15
C ILE A 28 3.19 7.41 -2.85
N ALA A 29 2.95 8.71 -2.71
CA ALA A 29 2.30 9.27 -1.53
C ALA A 29 0.90 8.69 -1.27
N LEU A 30 0.11 8.46 -2.33
CA LEU A 30 -1.21 7.81 -2.21
C LEU A 30 -1.10 6.36 -1.76
N GLU A 31 -0.10 5.63 -2.24
CA GLU A 31 0.17 4.25 -1.81
C GLU A 31 0.60 4.22 -0.33
N GLU A 32 1.48 5.13 0.10
CA GLU A 32 1.89 5.30 1.51
C GLU A 32 0.70 5.57 2.44
N LEU A 33 -0.19 6.50 2.04
CA LEU A 33 -1.44 6.76 2.77
C LEU A 33 -2.29 5.49 2.90
N GLY A 34 -2.42 4.71 1.83
CA GLY A 34 -3.09 3.41 1.86
C GLY A 34 -2.45 2.42 2.85
N LEU A 35 -1.11 2.32 2.86
CA LEU A 35 -0.40 1.44 3.81
C LEU A 35 -0.61 1.88 5.27
N SER A 36 -0.65 3.19 5.54
CA SER A 36 -0.91 3.72 6.88
C SER A 36 -2.30 3.34 7.41
N HIS A 37 -3.32 3.35 6.54
CA HIS A 37 -4.67 2.92 6.91
C HIS A 37 -4.73 1.42 7.25
N ILE A 38 -3.99 0.59 6.51
CA ILE A 38 -3.90 -0.85 6.83
C ILE A 38 -3.22 -1.03 8.19
N LEU A 39 -2.11 -0.32 8.43
CA LEU A 39 -1.41 -0.40 9.71
C LEU A 39 -2.31 0.04 10.89
N ASN A 40 -3.07 1.12 10.72
CA ASN A 40 -4.05 1.56 11.71
C ASN A 40 -5.14 0.51 11.96
N ALA A 41 -5.70 -0.08 10.90
CA ALA A 41 -6.72 -1.12 11.02
C ALA A 41 -6.19 -2.38 11.74
N GLU A 42 -4.93 -2.77 11.51
CA GLU A 42 -4.28 -3.86 12.27
C GLU A 42 -4.10 -3.48 13.76
N GLY A 43 -3.82 -2.22 14.07
CA GLY A 43 -3.78 -1.70 15.44
C GLY A 43 -5.15 -1.74 16.12
N GLU A 44 -6.19 -1.24 15.46
CA GLU A 44 -7.58 -1.28 15.95
C GLU A 44 -8.06 -2.72 16.16
N LYS A 45 -7.66 -3.66 15.29
CA LYS A 45 -7.94 -5.09 15.46
C LYS A 45 -7.37 -5.64 16.78
N LEU A 46 -6.14 -5.28 17.13
CA LEU A 46 -5.53 -5.67 18.42
C LEU A 46 -6.27 -5.02 19.58
N GLN A 47 -6.56 -3.72 19.49
CA GLN A 47 -7.28 -2.99 20.54
C GLN A 47 -8.67 -3.57 20.77
N TYR A 48 -9.38 -3.94 19.70
CA TYR A 48 -10.70 -4.58 19.80
C TYR A 48 -10.63 -5.89 20.58
N VAL A 49 -9.71 -6.78 20.21
CA VAL A 49 -9.57 -8.10 20.85
C VAL A 49 -9.13 -8.00 22.30
N LEU A 50 -8.34 -6.98 22.64
CA LEU A 50 -7.90 -6.69 24.02
C LEU A 50 -8.93 -5.90 24.83
N GLY A 51 -10.04 -5.45 24.22
CA GLY A 51 -11.05 -4.62 24.87
C GLY A 51 -10.59 -3.20 25.19
N THR A 52 -9.57 -2.69 24.49
CA THR A 52 -9.01 -1.34 24.69
C THR A 52 -9.39 -0.36 23.58
N LEU A 53 -10.21 -0.76 22.61
CA LEU A 53 -10.64 0.12 21.52
C LEU A 53 -11.66 1.14 22.03
N GLU A 54 -11.36 2.43 21.88
CA GLU A 54 -12.22 3.51 22.38
C GLU A 54 -13.62 3.49 21.72
N GLY A 55 -14.65 3.71 22.54
CA GLY A 55 -16.04 3.74 22.06
C GLY A 55 -16.64 2.37 21.71
N VAL A 56 -15.90 1.26 21.92
CA VAL A 56 -16.36 -0.10 21.61
C VAL A 56 -16.29 -1.00 22.84
N THR A 57 -17.43 -1.57 23.22
CA THR A 57 -17.49 -2.61 24.26
C THR A 57 -17.30 -3.98 23.62
N THR A 58 -16.30 -4.73 24.08
CA THR A 58 -16.01 -6.06 23.56
C THR A 58 -16.74 -7.11 24.41
N PRO A 59 -17.70 -7.87 23.85
CA PRO A 59 -18.59 -8.74 24.62
C PRO A 59 -17.95 -10.10 24.97
N PHE A 60 -16.69 -10.32 24.61
CA PHE A 60 -15.97 -11.57 24.80
C PHE A 60 -14.59 -11.31 25.41
N THR A 61 -14.00 -12.36 25.96
CA THR A 61 -12.61 -12.39 26.40
C THR A 61 -11.87 -13.42 25.56
N ALA A 62 -10.86 -12.98 24.82
CA ALA A 62 -10.05 -13.89 24.01
C ALA A 62 -9.21 -14.83 24.90
N THR A 63 -9.10 -16.08 24.50
CA THR A 63 -8.16 -17.04 25.07
C THR A 63 -6.72 -16.71 24.65
N LEU A 64 -5.73 -17.26 25.37
CA LEU A 64 -4.33 -17.07 25.02
C LEU A 64 -4.01 -17.56 23.59
N ASP A 65 -4.58 -18.70 23.18
CA ASP A 65 -4.34 -19.26 21.84
C ASP A 65 -4.91 -18.37 20.73
N GLU A 66 -6.09 -17.78 20.94
CA GLU A 66 -6.69 -16.81 20.02
C GLU A 66 -5.85 -15.52 19.93
N LEU A 67 -5.34 -15.02 21.07
CA LEU A 67 -4.45 -13.86 21.09
C LEU A 67 -3.15 -14.13 20.32
N LEU A 68 -2.54 -15.31 20.49
CA LEU A 68 -1.34 -15.70 19.76
C LEU A 68 -1.62 -15.84 18.26
N ALA A 69 -2.77 -16.41 17.89
CA ALA A 69 -3.19 -16.53 16.49
C ALA A 69 -3.37 -15.16 15.83
N ILE A 70 -4.04 -14.22 16.51
CA ILE A 70 -4.26 -12.86 16.01
C ILE A 70 -2.93 -12.10 15.91
N ASN A 71 -2.07 -12.19 16.93
CA ASN A 71 -0.75 -11.57 16.89
C ASN A 71 0.10 -12.09 15.72
N ASN A 72 0.07 -13.41 15.46
CA ASN A 72 0.76 -13.99 14.30
C ASN A 72 0.18 -13.48 12.97
N SER A 73 -1.14 -13.34 12.87
CA SER A 73 -1.81 -12.75 11.71
C SER A 73 -1.37 -11.29 11.47
N VAL A 74 -1.40 -10.45 12.50
CA VAL A 74 -0.95 -9.05 12.43
C VAL A 74 0.52 -8.97 12.00
N ARG A 75 1.40 -9.79 12.59
CA ARG A 75 2.82 -9.85 12.21
C ARG A 75 3.01 -10.24 10.75
N GLN A 76 2.20 -11.15 10.23
CA GLN A 76 2.24 -11.56 8.83
C GLN A 76 1.79 -10.42 7.90
N THR A 77 0.75 -9.68 8.26
CA THR A 77 0.33 -8.47 7.52
C THR A 77 1.45 -7.44 7.51
N ILE A 78 2.02 -7.09 8.68
CA ILE A 78 3.13 -6.12 8.77
C ILE A 78 4.35 -6.58 7.96
N SER A 79 4.70 -7.87 7.99
CA SER A 79 5.78 -8.42 7.17
C SER A 79 5.53 -8.21 5.67
N THR A 80 4.27 -8.33 5.25
CA THR A 80 3.87 -8.11 3.85
C THR A 80 3.91 -6.63 3.48
N LEU A 81 3.43 -5.73 4.36
CA LEU A 81 3.52 -4.28 4.18
C LEU A 81 4.97 -3.82 4.05
N LYS A 82 5.88 -4.35 4.87
CA LYS A 82 7.33 -4.05 4.78
C LYS A 82 7.92 -4.38 3.41
N LYS A 83 7.46 -5.46 2.76
CA LYS A 83 7.91 -5.80 1.40
C LYS A 83 7.38 -4.79 0.39
N LYS A 84 6.14 -4.32 0.56
CA LYS A 84 5.57 -3.27 -0.28
C LYS A 84 6.30 -1.93 -0.12
N GLU A 85 6.67 -1.60 1.11
CA GLU A 85 7.49 -0.42 1.43
C GLU A 85 8.81 -0.42 0.67
N TRP A 86 9.50 -1.56 0.61
CA TRP A 86 10.73 -1.70 -0.19
C TRP A 86 10.50 -1.45 -1.68
N ILE A 87 9.37 -1.90 -2.22
CA ILE A 87 9.00 -1.64 -3.63
C ILE A 87 8.70 -0.15 -3.85
N LEU A 88 8.04 0.51 -2.89
CA LEU A 88 7.79 1.95 -2.94
C LEU A 88 9.08 2.75 -2.86
N GLN A 89 10.01 2.35 -2.00
CA GLN A 89 11.35 2.93 -1.91
C GLN A 89 12.10 2.82 -3.24
N GLU A 90 12.09 1.64 -3.87
CA GLU A 90 12.72 1.46 -5.18
C GLU A 90 12.06 2.35 -6.26
N LYS A 91 10.72 2.44 -6.26
CA LYS A 91 9.97 3.32 -7.16
C LYS A 91 10.36 4.79 -6.94
N LEU A 92 10.47 5.22 -5.69
CA LEU A 92 10.91 6.57 -5.32
C LEU A 92 12.32 6.85 -5.83
N GLU A 93 13.28 5.97 -5.56
CA GLU A 93 14.66 6.13 -6.03
C GLU A 93 14.74 6.24 -7.55
N ASN A 94 13.96 5.44 -8.28
CA ASN A 94 13.90 5.51 -9.74
C ASN A 94 13.33 6.84 -10.22
N VAL A 95 12.28 7.38 -9.57
CA VAL A 95 11.72 8.70 -9.90
C VAL A 95 12.72 9.81 -9.58
N LEU A 96 13.45 9.73 -8.48
CA LEU A 96 14.45 10.73 -8.11
C LEU A 96 15.63 10.77 -9.09
N ARG A 97 15.99 9.65 -9.73
CA ARG A 97 16.97 9.64 -10.83
C ARG A 97 16.47 10.33 -12.11
N MET A 98 15.17 10.60 -12.20
CA MET A 98 14.58 11.39 -13.27
C MET A 98 14.55 12.89 -12.93
N ILE A 99 15.05 13.35 -11.79
CA ILE A 99 15.20 14.78 -11.52
C ILE A 99 16.57 15.20 -12.05
#